data_AF-A0A2H8TLE4-F1
#
_entry.id   AF-A0A2H8TLE4-F1
#
_cell.length_a   1.000
_cell.length_b   1.000
_cell.length_c   1.000
_cell.angle_alpha   90.00
_cell.angle_beta   90.00
_cell.angle_gamma   90.00
#
_symmetry.space_group_name_H-M   'P 1'
#
loop_
_entity.id
_entity.type
_entity.pdbx_description
1 polymer ?
#
loop_
_entity_poly.entity_id
_entity_poly.type
_entity_poly.pdbx_seq_one_letter_code
_entity_poly.pdbx_strand_id
1 'polypeptide(L)'
;MSPDYGCLVAFRILSTIFVQNGYIHPDEFFQTTEIITGDVFGVIHGRPWEFNKDTPVRSIGLLYGIFGMPLYIAKWIFKLFKIQWNPFLLMFVFRLVTCAVSFVTDYSLYKICKLLKLKSNRYLLLLSSSYVIIVFGTKTFTNSLELALASLLLWKVADSMTVSDKVLVAENEIRNMYAFRTSITDKVLMSRKLRLLPSHHFSHCLEIGTILAVGTFNRPTFLLFAVTPIFYWVSRGFSKNNDRFIKIFNLRFIILFLCTLPGVVMFILIDSFYFEHITENKVNLVITPLNFIKYNIQPSNLAEHGIHFRMTHAIINMPLLFNILTLLFLGRLQFSSLIKM
;
A
#
# COMPACT_ATOMS: atom_id res chain seq x y z
N MET A 1 -25.11 0.90 3.94
CA MET A 1 -24.33 -0.32 4.26
C MET A 1 -25.27 -1.31 4.92
N SER A 2 -25.04 -2.62 4.77
CA SER A 2 -25.89 -3.62 5.45
C SER A 2 -25.65 -3.63 6.97
N PRO A 3 -26.66 -3.98 7.77
CA PRO A 3 -26.50 -4.12 9.22
C PRO A 3 -25.43 -5.16 9.57
N ASP A 4 -25.35 -6.26 8.81
CA ASP A 4 -24.36 -7.33 8.99
C ASP A 4 -22.91 -6.82 8.92
N TYR A 5 -22.64 -5.89 7.99
CA TYR A 5 -21.32 -5.28 7.88
C TYR A 5 -21.03 -4.40 9.10
N GLY A 6 -22.04 -3.64 9.56
CA GLY A 6 -21.92 -2.86 10.80
C GLY A 6 -21.58 -3.73 12.01
N CYS A 7 -22.20 -4.91 12.13
CA CYS A 7 -21.89 -5.87 13.19
C CYS A 7 -20.43 -6.37 13.11
N LEU A 8 -19.92 -6.69 11.92
CA LEU A 8 -18.52 -7.11 11.74
C LEU A 8 -17.52 -5.99 12.01
N VAL A 9 -17.86 -4.75 11.65
CA VAL A 9 -17.06 -3.57 11.99
C VAL A 9 -17.02 -3.36 13.50
N ALA A 10 -18.17 -3.43 14.17
CA ALA A 10 -18.24 -3.34 15.63
C ALA A 10 -17.43 -4.46 16.28
N PHE A 11 -17.55 -5.69 15.79
CA PHE A 11 -16.77 -6.82 16.26
C PHE A 11 -15.26 -6.59 16.10
N ARG A 12 -14.80 -6.09 14.94
CA ARG A 12 -13.38 -5.76 14.69
C ARG A 12 -12.86 -4.71 15.67
N ILE A 13 -13.64 -3.66 15.92
CA ILE A 13 -13.28 -2.61 16.87
C ILE A 13 -13.22 -3.23 18.28
N LEU A 14 -14.25 -3.94 18.72
CA LEU A 14 -14.30 -4.57 20.05
C LEU A 14 -13.18 -5.60 20.26
N SER A 15 -12.84 -6.40 19.24
CA SER A 15 -11.76 -7.39 19.33
C SER A 15 -10.40 -6.73 19.55
N THR A 16 -10.21 -5.55 18.95
CA THR A 16 -8.99 -4.73 19.12
C THR A 16 -8.85 -4.25 20.57
N ILE A 17 -9.97 -3.93 21.22
CA ILE A 17 -10.00 -3.37 22.59
C ILE A 17 -9.87 -4.45 23.67
N PHE A 18 -10.56 -5.59 23.52
CA PHE A 18 -10.82 -6.49 24.67
C PHE A 18 -10.25 -7.91 24.56
N VAL A 19 -9.85 -8.40 23.38
CA VAL A 19 -9.79 -9.86 23.15
C VAL A 19 -8.43 -10.39 22.70
N GLN A 20 -7.55 -9.55 22.16
CA GLN A 20 -6.35 -10.06 21.47
C GLN A 20 -5.12 -10.17 22.37
N ASN A 21 -4.70 -11.40 22.65
CA ASN A 21 -3.33 -11.65 23.11
C ASN A 21 -2.32 -11.35 21.99
N GLY A 22 -1.06 -11.13 22.39
CA GLY A 22 0.04 -10.95 21.45
C GLY A 22 0.22 -12.17 20.54
N TYR A 23 0.45 -11.91 19.26
CA TYR A 23 0.89 -12.93 18.32
C TYR A 23 2.39 -13.18 18.50
N ILE A 24 2.83 -14.41 18.27
CA ILE A 24 4.24 -14.80 18.39
C ILE A 24 4.98 -14.35 17.12
N HIS A 25 5.17 -13.04 16.96
CA HIS A 25 5.91 -12.48 15.83
C HIS A 25 6.61 -11.16 16.24
N PRO A 26 7.92 -11.02 15.97
CA PRO A 26 8.70 -9.88 16.43
C PRO A 26 8.17 -8.51 15.99
N ASP A 27 7.58 -8.47 14.80
CA ASP A 27 7.04 -7.23 14.21
C ASP A 27 5.88 -6.60 15.00
N GLU A 28 5.10 -7.38 15.77
CA GLU A 28 3.99 -6.83 16.58
C GLU A 28 4.52 -5.95 17.71
N PHE A 29 5.61 -6.38 18.37
CA PHE A 29 6.11 -5.73 19.57
C PHE A 29 7.46 -5.04 19.34
N PHE A 30 8.50 -5.82 19.06
CA PHE A 30 9.90 -5.37 19.07
C PHE A 30 10.25 -4.48 17.88
N GLN A 31 9.82 -4.82 16.66
CA GLN A 31 10.25 -4.11 15.44
C GLN A 31 9.37 -2.91 15.07
N THR A 32 8.35 -2.61 15.88
CA THR A 32 7.42 -1.49 15.65
C THR A 32 7.16 -0.72 16.94
N THR A 33 6.48 -1.33 17.92
CA THR A 33 5.96 -0.60 19.07
C THR A 33 7.04 -0.22 20.08
N GLU A 34 8.03 -1.08 20.28
CA GLU A 34 9.10 -0.88 21.27
C GLU A 34 9.99 0.31 20.90
N ILE A 35 10.37 0.42 19.63
CA ILE A 35 11.22 1.52 19.12
C ILE A 35 10.52 2.86 19.29
N ILE A 36 9.27 2.96 18.82
CA ILE A 36 8.51 4.22 18.89
C ILE A 36 8.21 4.58 20.34
N THR A 37 7.85 3.60 21.18
CA THR A 37 7.60 3.84 22.60
C THR A 37 8.86 4.29 23.33
N GLY A 38 9.97 3.61 23.06
CA GLY A 38 11.28 3.94 23.61
C GLY A 38 11.68 5.37 23.32
N ASP A 39 11.50 5.82 22.08
CA ASP A 39 11.87 7.17 21.68
C ASP A 39 10.88 8.25 22.17
N VAL A 40 9.58 7.95 22.21
CA VAL A 40 8.55 8.92 22.64
C VAL A 40 8.48 9.06 24.16
N PHE A 41 8.60 7.95 24.89
CA PHE A 41 8.45 7.91 26.35
C PHE A 41 9.79 7.81 27.11
N GLY A 42 10.92 7.62 26.41
CA GLY A 42 12.24 7.50 27.04
C GLY A 42 12.42 6.20 27.82
N VAL A 43 11.72 5.14 27.43
CA VAL A 43 11.78 3.84 28.11
C VAL A 43 13.02 3.08 27.61
N ILE A 44 13.69 2.39 28.54
CA ILE A 44 14.82 1.51 28.21
C ILE A 44 14.29 0.39 27.31
N HIS A 45 14.89 0.25 26.14
CA HIS A 45 14.47 -0.74 25.14
C HIS A 45 15.65 -1.21 24.29
N GLY A 46 15.51 -2.40 23.71
CA GLY A 46 16.50 -2.97 22.80
C GLY A 46 16.16 -2.60 21.35
N ARG A 47 17.02 -1.85 20.67
CA ARG A 47 16.84 -1.61 19.22
C ARG A 47 17.18 -2.89 18.46
N PRO A 48 16.25 -3.44 17.65
CA PRO A 48 16.54 -4.63 16.87
C PRO A 48 17.52 -4.30 15.75
N TRP A 49 18.18 -5.33 15.23
CA TRP A 49 19.21 -5.23 14.18
C TRP A 49 18.75 -4.44 12.94
N GLU A 50 17.43 -4.42 12.65
CA GLU A 50 16.85 -3.69 11.53
C GLU A 50 17.07 -2.16 11.60
N PHE A 51 17.19 -1.63 12.82
CA PHE A 51 17.36 -0.21 13.14
C PHE A 51 18.76 0.10 13.67
N ASN A 52 19.74 -0.77 13.37
CA ASN A 52 21.13 -0.49 13.70
C ASN A 52 21.58 0.82 13.03
N LYS A 53 22.27 1.67 13.79
CA LYS A 53 22.75 2.97 13.34
C LYS A 53 23.76 2.85 12.20
N ASP A 54 24.63 1.85 12.22
CA ASP A 54 25.71 1.73 11.23
C ASP A 54 25.16 1.36 9.84
N THR A 55 24.24 0.39 9.79
CA THR A 55 23.64 -0.12 8.57
C THR A 55 22.12 -0.30 8.74
N PRO A 56 21.35 0.79 8.80
CA PRO A 56 19.91 0.71 8.99
C PRO A 56 19.26 0.13 7.74
N VAL A 57 18.45 -0.91 7.92
CA VAL A 57 17.74 -1.60 6.83
C VAL A 57 16.25 -1.27 6.83
N ARG A 58 15.71 -0.74 7.92
CA ARG A 58 14.29 -0.39 8.04
C ARG A 58 14.10 1.11 8.21
N SER A 59 13.24 1.68 7.38
CA SER A 59 12.87 3.09 7.48
C SER A 59 12.04 3.33 8.73
N ILE A 60 12.31 4.43 9.42
CA ILE A 60 11.51 4.84 10.56
C ILE A 60 10.39 5.80 10.15
N GLY A 61 10.52 6.47 8.99
CA GLY A 61 9.67 7.61 8.64
C GLY A 61 8.18 7.28 8.66
N LEU A 62 7.78 6.16 8.06
CA LEU A 62 6.37 5.76 8.06
C LEU A 62 5.89 5.34 9.46
N LEU A 63 6.75 4.68 10.24
CA LEU A 63 6.41 4.22 11.59
C LEU A 63 6.20 5.39 12.53
N TYR A 64 7.04 6.43 12.47
CA TYR A 64 6.81 7.67 13.21
C TYR A 64 5.57 8.41 12.74
N GLY A 65 5.32 8.47 11.44
CA GLY A 65 4.14 9.13 10.89
C GLY A 65 2.84 8.47 11.36
N ILE A 66 2.77 7.14 11.30
CA ILE A 66 1.55 6.39 11.63
C ILE A 66 1.40 6.16 13.14
N PHE A 67 2.47 5.79 13.83
CA PHE A 67 2.40 5.42 15.25
C PHE A 67 2.96 6.47 16.20
N GLY A 68 4.05 7.14 15.83
CA GLY A 68 4.68 8.16 16.66
C GLY A 68 3.76 9.36 16.89
N MET A 69 3.12 9.89 15.84
CA MET A 69 2.22 11.04 15.95
C MET A 69 1.03 10.78 16.90
N PRO A 70 0.26 9.68 16.78
CA PRO A 70 -0.77 9.34 17.76
C PRO A 70 -0.23 9.15 19.18
N LEU A 71 0.97 8.60 19.35
CA LEU A 71 1.57 8.46 20.68
C LEU A 71 1.98 9.80 21.30
N TYR A 72 2.49 10.76 20.53
CA TYR A 72 2.74 12.12 21.05
C TYR A 72 1.43 12.78 21.50
N ILE A 73 0.35 12.63 20.72
CA ILE A 73 -0.98 13.11 21.10
C ILE A 73 -1.45 12.40 22.38
N ALA A 74 -1.33 11.08 22.46
CA ALA A 74 -1.69 10.31 23.65
C ALA A 74 -0.88 10.75 24.88
N LYS A 75 0.44 10.96 24.74
CA LYS A 75 1.33 11.47 25.80
C LYS A 75 0.86 12.83 26.30
N TRP A 76 0.46 13.72 25.40
CA TRP A 76 -0.10 15.04 25.75
C TRP A 76 -1.43 14.91 26.51
N ILE A 77 -2.34 14.05 26.05
CA ILE A 77 -3.61 13.75 26.73
C ILE A 77 -3.35 13.16 28.12
N PHE A 78 -2.45 12.20 28.26
CA PHE A 78 -2.12 11.58 29.55
C PHE A 78 -1.58 12.61 30.54
N LYS A 79 -0.74 13.53 30.06
CA LYS A 79 -0.25 14.66 30.88
C LYS A 79 -1.40 15.60 31.29
N LEU A 80 -2.31 15.92 30.37
CA LEU A 80 -3.44 16.83 30.61
C LEU A 80 -4.40 16.28 31.68
N PHE A 81 -4.75 14.99 31.57
CA PHE A 81 -5.69 14.33 32.48
C PHE A 81 -5.02 13.61 33.66
N LYS A 82 -3.70 13.76 33.83
CA LYS A 82 -2.89 13.07 34.86
C LYS A 82 -3.08 11.54 34.87
N ILE A 83 -3.29 10.95 33.69
CA ILE A 83 -3.43 9.50 33.52
C ILE A 83 -2.03 8.88 33.57
N GLN A 84 -1.83 7.91 34.46
CA GLN A 84 -0.61 7.11 34.44
C GLN A 84 -0.67 6.12 33.26
N TRP A 85 0.29 6.24 32.36
CA TRP A 85 0.41 5.30 31.25
C TRP A 85 0.99 3.96 31.74
N ASN A 86 0.57 2.88 31.10
CA ASN A 86 1.11 1.54 31.31
C ASN A 86 1.27 0.85 29.94
N PRO A 87 2.01 -0.27 29.85
CA PRO A 87 2.22 -0.95 28.57
C PRO A 87 0.92 -1.35 27.85
N PHE A 88 -0.12 -1.72 28.59
CA PHE A 88 -1.43 -2.07 28.02
C PHE A 88 -2.10 -0.87 27.33
N LEU A 89 -2.07 0.31 27.95
CA LEU A 89 -2.64 1.54 27.42
C LEU A 89 -1.90 2.01 26.17
N LEU A 90 -0.57 1.87 26.15
CA LEU A 90 0.24 2.18 24.98
C LEU A 90 -0.08 1.23 23.83
N MET A 91 -0.08 -0.09 24.09
CA MET A 91 -0.42 -1.09 23.08
C MET A 91 -1.84 -0.89 22.52
N PHE A 92 -2.77 -0.49 23.38
CA PHE A 92 -4.13 -0.12 22.99
C PHE A 92 -4.14 1.02 21.97
N VAL A 93 -3.35 2.08 22.17
CA VAL A 93 -3.23 3.19 21.20
C VAL A 93 -2.71 2.70 19.86
N PHE A 94 -1.64 1.88 19.83
CA PHE A 94 -1.12 1.33 18.58
C PHE A 94 -2.13 0.45 17.84
N ARG A 95 -2.90 -0.35 18.58
CA ARG A 95 -3.93 -1.23 18.03
C ARG A 95 -5.14 -0.45 17.50
N LEU A 96 -5.54 0.64 18.16
CA LEU A 96 -6.55 1.55 17.62
C LEU A 96 -6.09 2.16 16.29
N VAL A 97 -4.83 2.58 16.20
CA VAL A 97 -4.25 3.12 14.97
C VAL A 97 -4.27 2.08 13.84
N THR A 98 -3.79 0.86 14.09
CA THR A 98 -3.82 -0.20 13.07
C THR A 98 -5.23 -0.63 12.69
N CYS A 99 -6.16 -0.71 13.65
CA CYS A 99 -7.58 -0.90 13.36
C CYS A 99 -8.14 0.22 12.47
N ALA A 100 -7.78 1.48 12.72
CA ALA A 100 -8.16 2.61 11.87
C ALA A 100 -7.58 2.46 10.45
N VAL A 101 -6.30 2.08 10.34
CA VAL A 101 -5.64 1.80 9.06
C VAL A 101 -6.32 0.63 8.31
N SER A 102 -6.82 -0.38 9.01
CA SER A 102 -7.53 -1.51 8.38
C SER A 102 -8.73 -1.07 7.53
N PHE A 103 -9.41 0.03 7.92
CA PHE A 103 -10.54 0.58 7.18
C PHE A 103 -10.14 1.24 5.85
N VAL A 104 -8.87 1.55 5.63
CA VAL A 104 -8.37 1.98 4.31
C VAL A 104 -8.62 0.88 3.27
N THR A 105 -8.46 -0.38 3.67
CA THR A 105 -8.75 -1.55 2.81
C THR A 105 -10.23 -1.64 2.49
N ASP A 106 -11.10 -1.49 3.50
CA ASP A 106 -12.56 -1.50 3.31
C ASP A 106 -13.01 -0.36 2.39
N TYR A 107 -12.47 0.84 2.60
CA TYR A 107 -12.76 2.02 1.77
C TYR A 107 -12.31 1.84 0.32
N SER A 108 -11.09 1.33 0.11
CA SER A 108 -10.55 1.07 -1.22
C SER A 108 -11.40 0.05 -1.97
N LEU A 109 -11.78 -1.05 -1.29
CA LEU A 109 -12.68 -2.05 -1.86
C LEU A 109 -14.06 -1.47 -2.20
N TYR A 110 -14.63 -0.66 -1.31
CA TYR A 110 -15.90 0.02 -1.54
C TYR A 110 -15.86 0.91 -2.79
N LYS A 111 -14.77 1.68 -2.96
CA LYS A 111 -14.56 2.54 -4.13
C LYS A 111 -14.40 1.73 -5.41
N ILE A 112 -13.60 0.66 -5.39
CA ILE A 112 -13.46 -0.25 -6.54
C ILE A 112 -14.82 -0.85 -6.91
N CYS A 113 -15.62 -1.31 -5.94
CA CYS A 113 -16.96 -1.83 -6.21
C CYS A 113 -17.85 -0.79 -6.89
N LYS A 114 -17.79 0.48 -6.44
CA LYS A 114 -18.52 1.57 -7.09
C LYS A 114 -18.06 1.83 -8.53
N LEU A 115 -16.76 1.80 -8.79
CA LEU A 115 -16.20 1.96 -10.14
C LEU A 115 -16.67 0.85 -11.08
N LEU A 116 -16.68 -0.38 -10.59
CA LEU A 116 -17.12 -1.57 -11.34
C LEU A 116 -18.65 -1.78 -11.35
N LYS A 117 -19.42 -0.87 -10.74
CA LYS A 117 -20.90 -0.97 -10.59
C LYS A 117 -21.35 -2.27 -9.91
N LEU A 118 -20.55 -2.80 -8.98
CA LEU A 118 -20.83 -4.00 -8.21
C LEU A 118 -21.53 -3.68 -6.89
N LYS A 119 -22.30 -4.64 -6.35
CA LYS A 119 -22.94 -4.52 -5.03
C LYS A 119 -21.89 -4.67 -3.93
N SER A 120 -21.41 -3.55 -3.37
CA SER A 120 -20.31 -3.52 -2.39
C SER A 120 -20.53 -4.37 -1.14
N ASN A 121 -21.79 -4.53 -0.68
CA ASN A 121 -22.09 -5.26 0.57
C ASN A 121 -21.51 -6.69 0.57
N ARG A 122 -21.62 -7.43 -0.53
CA ARG A 122 -21.15 -8.83 -0.57
C ARG A 122 -19.64 -8.93 -0.40
N TYR A 123 -18.89 -8.03 -1.04
CA TYR A 123 -17.43 -8.01 -0.99
C TYR A 123 -16.92 -7.48 0.36
N LEU A 124 -17.58 -6.45 0.89
CA LEU A 124 -17.26 -5.91 2.22
C LEU A 124 -17.54 -6.93 3.33
N LEU A 125 -18.62 -7.72 3.22
CA LEU A 125 -18.87 -8.81 4.17
C LEU A 125 -17.77 -9.86 4.11
N LEU A 126 -17.40 -10.32 2.91
CA LEU A 126 -16.31 -11.28 2.74
C LEU A 126 -14.97 -10.79 3.31
N LEU A 127 -14.63 -9.52 3.06
CA LEU A 127 -13.41 -8.91 3.58
C LEU A 127 -13.46 -8.78 5.11
N SER A 128 -14.55 -8.23 5.64
CA SER A 128 -14.70 -7.95 7.07
C SER A 128 -14.86 -9.19 7.93
N SER A 129 -15.36 -10.31 7.38
CA SER A 129 -15.40 -11.60 8.06
C SER A 129 -14.09 -12.39 7.96
N SER A 130 -13.10 -11.89 7.20
CA SER A 130 -11.85 -12.63 6.99
C SER A 130 -10.97 -12.60 8.24
N TYR A 131 -10.37 -13.75 8.56
CA TYR A 131 -9.38 -13.89 9.63
C TYR A 131 -8.22 -12.89 9.45
N VAL A 132 -7.80 -12.64 8.21
CA VAL A 132 -6.72 -11.72 7.88
C VAL A 132 -7.01 -10.31 8.39
N ILE A 133 -8.21 -9.79 8.15
CA ILE A 133 -8.57 -8.43 8.56
C ILE A 133 -8.86 -8.34 10.06
N ILE A 134 -9.56 -9.34 10.62
CA ILE A 134 -9.93 -9.33 12.04
C ILE A 134 -8.72 -9.51 12.96
N VAL A 135 -7.73 -10.32 12.56
CA VAL A 135 -6.59 -10.68 13.42
C VAL A 135 -5.30 -10.00 13.01
N PHE A 136 -4.87 -10.11 11.75
CA PHE A 136 -3.63 -9.46 11.31
C PHE A 136 -3.83 -7.96 11.10
N GLY A 137 -4.97 -7.55 10.53
CA GLY A 137 -5.29 -6.16 10.23
C GLY A 137 -5.42 -5.24 11.45
N THR A 138 -5.76 -5.78 12.62
CA THR A 138 -5.90 -5.02 13.89
C THR A 138 -4.67 -5.09 14.79
N LYS A 139 -3.68 -5.90 14.40
CA LYS A 139 -2.40 -6.00 15.11
C LYS A 139 -1.39 -5.05 14.50
N THR A 140 -0.37 -4.75 15.28
CA THR A 140 0.69 -3.76 14.98
C THR A 140 1.73 -4.27 13.99
N PHE A 141 1.27 -5.01 12.97
CA PHE A 141 2.10 -5.48 11.88
C PHE A 141 2.25 -4.42 10.81
N THR A 142 3.48 -4.23 10.35
CA THR A 142 3.77 -3.41 9.18
C THR A 142 3.25 -4.01 7.89
N ASN A 143 3.02 -5.32 7.86
CA ASN A 143 2.30 -5.99 6.77
C ASN A 143 0.85 -5.48 6.64
N SER A 144 0.22 -5.05 7.72
CA SER A 144 -1.12 -4.44 7.68
C SER A 144 -1.09 -3.05 7.03
N LEU A 145 0.03 -2.33 7.17
CA LEU A 145 0.27 -1.09 6.43
C LEU A 145 0.51 -1.38 4.94
N GLU A 146 1.30 -2.41 4.59
CA GLU A 146 1.46 -2.83 3.18
C GLU A 146 0.12 -3.21 2.55
N LEU A 147 -0.75 -3.94 3.27
CA LEU A 147 -2.08 -4.30 2.81
C LEU A 147 -2.93 -3.05 2.52
N ALA A 148 -2.95 -2.09 3.44
CA ALA A 148 -3.67 -0.83 3.25
C ALA A 148 -3.14 -0.06 2.04
N LEU A 149 -1.82 0.09 1.91
CA LEU A 149 -1.19 0.76 0.78
C LEU A 149 -1.44 0.05 -0.56
N ALA A 150 -1.40 -1.29 -0.57
CA ALA A 150 -1.65 -2.08 -1.78
C ALA A 150 -3.11 -1.96 -2.22
N SER A 151 -4.06 -1.96 -1.27
CA SER A 151 -5.48 -1.75 -1.57
C SER A 151 -5.75 -0.34 -2.13
N LEU A 152 -5.07 0.67 -1.58
CA LEU A 152 -5.20 2.06 -2.02
C LEU A 152 -4.59 2.25 -3.42
N LEU A 153 -3.43 1.62 -3.68
CA LEU A 153 -2.81 1.56 -5.00
C LEU A 153 -3.76 0.93 -6.03
N LEU A 154 -4.35 -0.22 -5.71
CA LEU A 154 -5.32 -0.89 -6.58
C LEU A 154 -6.52 0.01 -6.91
N TRP A 155 -7.05 0.71 -5.91
CA TRP A 155 -8.15 1.65 -6.13
C TRP A 155 -7.73 2.79 -7.05
N LYS A 156 -6.60 3.46 -6.79
CA LYS A 156 -6.12 4.58 -7.60
C LYS A 156 -5.80 4.18 -9.04
N VAL A 157 -5.23 2.99 -9.23
CA VAL A 157 -5.00 2.42 -10.57
C VAL A 157 -6.33 2.17 -11.27
N ALA A 158 -7.28 1.49 -10.63
CA ALA A 158 -8.57 1.16 -11.20
C ALA A 158 -9.38 2.41 -11.58
N ASP A 159 -9.37 3.44 -10.73
CA ASP A 159 -10.05 4.72 -11.00
C ASP A 159 -9.43 5.40 -12.22
N SER A 160 -8.10 5.49 -12.24
CA SER A 160 -7.35 6.09 -13.33
C SER A 160 -7.60 5.36 -14.66
N MET A 161 -7.66 4.02 -14.65
CA MET A 161 -8.01 3.21 -15.83
C MET A 161 -9.45 3.48 -16.28
N THR A 162 -10.41 3.52 -15.35
CA THR A 162 -11.82 3.79 -15.65
C THR A 162 -12.01 5.17 -16.28
N VAL A 163 -11.29 6.19 -15.81
CA VAL A 163 -11.28 7.53 -16.42
C VAL A 163 -10.71 7.47 -17.83
N SER A 164 -9.59 6.77 -18.02
CA SER A 164 -8.96 6.61 -19.33
C SER A 164 -9.89 5.94 -20.34
N ASP A 165 -10.56 4.85 -19.95
CA ASP A 165 -11.46 4.11 -20.81
C ASP A 165 -12.66 4.96 -21.25
N LYS A 166 -13.26 5.74 -20.33
CA LYS A 166 -14.34 6.67 -20.66
C LYS A 166 -13.93 7.72 -21.68
N VAL A 167 -12.73 8.30 -21.51
CA VAL A 167 -12.21 9.30 -22.44
C VAL A 167 -11.90 8.69 -23.80
N LEU A 168 -11.32 7.48 -23.84
CA LEU A 168 -11.02 6.78 -25.09
C LEU A 168 -12.29 6.40 -25.86
N VAL A 169 -13.35 5.96 -25.17
CA VAL A 169 -14.65 5.69 -25.79
C VAL A 169 -15.22 6.98 -26.41
N ALA A 170 -15.27 8.07 -25.65
CA ALA A 170 -15.75 9.36 -26.15
C ALA A 170 -14.89 9.90 -27.31
N GLU A 171 -13.57 9.75 -27.24
CA GLU A 171 -12.65 10.14 -28.30
C GLU A 171 -12.92 9.35 -29.59
N ASN A 172 -13.11 8.04 -29.49
CA ASN A 172 -13.42 7.18 -30.64
C ASN A 172 -14.79 7.53 -31.24
N GLU A 173 -15.81 7.77 -30.42
CA GLU A 173 -17.13 8.21 -30.89
C GLU A 173 -17.05 9.53 -31.67
N ILE A 174 -16.35 10.53 -31.12
CA ILE A 174 -16.21 11.84 -31.79
C ILE A 174 -15.39 11.71 -33.07
N ARG A 175 -14.33 10.90 -33.10
CA ARG A 175 -13.52 10.65 -34.31
C ARG A 175 -14.33 9.94 -35.39
N ASN A 176 -15.15 8.96 -35.02
CA ASN A 176 -16.06 8.30 -35.95
C ASN A 176 -17.05 9.30 -36.53
N MET A 177 -17.71 10.11 -35.68
CA MET A 177 -18.62 11.17 -36.15
C MET A 177 -17.91 12.17 -37.07
N TYR A 178 -16.66 12.56 -36.76
CA TYR A 178 -15.87 13.44 -37.62
C TYR A 178 -15.64 12.85 -39.02
N ALA A 179 -15.40 11.54 -39.11
CA ALA A 179 -15.17 10.86 -40.39
C ALA A 179 -16.42 10.82 -41.29
N PHE A 180 -17.62 10.66 -40.70
CA PHE A 180 -18.89 10.60 -41.44
C PHE A 180 -19.50 11.95 -41.82
N ARG A 181 -19.03 13.07 -41.24
CA ARG A 181 -19.57 14.41 -41.53
C ARG A 181 -18.93 15.01 -42.78
N THR A 182 -19.74 15.60 -43.66
CA THR A 182 -19.29 16.27 -44.90
C THR A 182 -19.13 17.78 -44.73
N SER A 183 -19.97 18.43 -43.92
CA SER A 183 -19.92 19.87 -43.67
C SER A 183 -18.67 20.30 -42.90
N ILE A 184 -18.03 21.39 -43.34
CA ILE A 184 -16.85 21.99 -42.71
C ILE A 184 -17.18 22.48 -41.30
N THR A 185 -18.35 23.10 -41.10
CA THR A 185 -18.78 23.62 -39.80
C THR A 185 -18.89 22.50 -38.76
N ASP A 186 -19.45 21.35 -39.16
CA ASP A 186 -19.56 20.17 -38.31
C ASP A 186 -18.20 19.56 -37.99
N LYS A 187 -17.28 19.49 -38.97
CA LYS A 187 -15.90 19.03 -38.73
C LYS A 187 -15.16 19.92 -37.74
N VAL A 188 -15.31 21.24 -37.84
CA VAL A 188 -14.73 22.19 -36.89
C VAL A 188 -15.33 22.00 -35.49
N LEU A 189 -16.64 21.80 -35.40
CA LEU A 189 -17.32 21.52 -34.14
C LEU A 189 -16.78 20.24 -33.48
N MET A 190 -16.62 19.15 -34.22
CA MET A 190 -16.08 17.89 -33.70
C MET A 190 -14.60 18.02 -33.29
N SER A 191 -13.78 18.78 -34.04
CA SER A 191 -12.40 19.12 -33.64
C SER A 191 -12.35 19.91 -32.34
N ARG A 192 -13.30 20.83 -32.11
CA ARG A 192 -13.43 21.55 -30.83
C ARG A 192 -13.80 20.57 -29.71
N LYS A 193 -14.78 19.67 -29.94
CA LYS A 193 -15.15 18.64 -28.95
C LYS A 193 -13.98 17.74 -28.56
N LEU A 194 -13.14 17.32 -29.51
CA LEU A 194 -11.93 16.54 -29.22
C LEU A 194 -10.94 17.29 -28.31
N ARG A 195 -10.78 18.60 -28.53
CA ARG A 195 -9.90 19.45 -27.70
C ARG A 195 -10.43 19.68 -26.29
N LEU A 196 -11.74 19.57 -26.09
CA LEU A 196 -12.39 19.72 -24.78
C LEU A 196 -12.33 18.44 -23.93
N LEU A 197 -11.88 17.31 -24.47
CA LEU A 197 -11.75 16.08 -23.70
C LEU A 197 -10.68 16.26 -22.60
N PRO A 198 -10.93 15.77 -21.38
CA PRO A 198 -9.98 15.89 -20.29
C PRO A 198 -8.72 15.05 -20.54
N SER A 199 -7.60 15.52 -20.00
CA SER A 199 -6.37 14.73 -20.00
C SER A 199 -6.53 13.51 -19.09
N HIS A 200 -6.19 12.33 -19.62
CA HIS A 200 -6.37 11.05 -18.92
C HIS A 200 -5.06 10.27 -18.75
N HIS A 201 -4.03 10.57 -19.55
CA HIS A 201 -2.78 9.80 -19.57
C HIS A 201 -2.07 9.71 -18.21
N PHE A 202 -2.15 10.77 -17.40
CA PHE A 202 -1.44 10.91 -16.12
C PHE A 202 -2.38 11.09 -14.92
N SER A 203 -3.65 10.73 -15.07
CA SER A 203 -4.61 10.75 -13.96
C SER A 203 -4.06 9.95 -12.77
N HIS A 204 -4.12 10.53 -11.58
CA HIS A 204 -3.64 9.95 -10.32
C HIS A 204 -2.14 9.59 -10.25
N CYS A 205 -1.31 10.08 -11.17
CA CYS A 205 0.12 9.70 -11.22
C CYS A 205 0.87 10.12 -9.95
N LEU A 206 0.56 11.30 -9.40
CA LEU A 206 1.17 11.79 -8.17
C LEU A 206 0.79 10.90 -6.98
N GLU A 207 -0.50 10.57 -6.79
CA GLU A 207 -0.91 9.70 -5.69
C GLU A 207 -0.33 8.29 -5.83
N ILE A 208 -0.26 7.75 -7.05
CA ILE A 208 0.37 6.45 -7.29
C ILE A 208 1.86 6.51 -6.92
N GLY A 209 2.58 7.54 -7.36
CA GLY A 209 3.99 7.73 -7.04
C GLY A 209 4.25 7.88 -5.54
N THR A 210 3.39 8.61 -4.82
CA THR A 210 3.54 8.74 -3.35
C THR A 210 3.28 7.41 -2.64
N ILE A 211 2.28 6.62 -3.05
CA ILE A 211 2.03 5.28 -2.49
C ILE A 211 3.21 4.35 -2.75
N LEU A 212 3.82 4.40 -3.95
CA LEU A 212 5.01 3.61 -4.27
C LEU A 212 6.18 3.98 -3.36
N ALA A 213 6.43 5.27 -3.15
CA ALA A 213 7.49 5.72 -2.23
C ALA A 213 7.21 5.24 -0.80
N VAL A 214 6.02 5.53 -0.27
CA VAL A 214 5.63 5.15 1.10
C VAL A 214 5.70 3.64 1.32
N GLY A 215 5.18 2.85 0.38
CA GLY A 215 5.19 1.40 0.47
C GLY A 215 6.60 0.81 0.40
N THR A 216 7.46 1.33 -0.49
CA THR A 216 8.85 0.88 -0.62
C THR A 216 9.66 1.13 0.66
N PHE A 217 9.46 2.28 1.31
CA PHE A 217 10.14 2.61 2.57
C PHE A 217 9.53 1.90 3.77
N ASN A 218 8.23 1.56 3.75
CA ASN A 218 7.68 0.65 4.76
C ASN A 218 8.37 -0.72 4.69
N ARG A 219 8.33 -1.35 3.51
CA ARG A 219 8.94 -2.65 3.22
C ARG A 219 9.27 -2.72 1.73
N PRO A 220 10.53 -2.98 1.33
CA PRO A 220 10.91 -3.05 -0.09
C PRO A 220 10.16 -4.13 -0.89
N THR A 221 9.63 -5.16 -0.22
CA THR A 221 8.75 -6.19 -0.80
C THR A 221 7.46 -5.62 -1.39
N PHE A 222 7.02 -4.43 -0.96
CA PHE A 222 5.84 -3.75 -1.48
C PHE A 222 5.86 -3.60 -3.00
N LEU A 223 7.05 -3.40 -3.58
CA LEU A 223 7.23 -3.27 -5.03
C LEU A 223 6.68 -4.50 -5.77
N LEU A 224 6.81 -5.71 -5.22
CA LEU A 224 6.28 -6.93 -5.83
C LEU A 224 4.76 -6.90 -5.94
N PHE A 225 4.07 -6.37 -4.93
CA PHE A 225 2.61 -6.18 -4.98
C PHE A 225 2.21 -5.06 -5.94
N ALA A 226 3.08 -4.06 -6.13
CA ALA A 226 2.83 -2.93 -7.02
C ALA A 226 3.09 -3.24 -8.51
N VAL A 227 3.95 -4.22 -8.84
CA VAL A 227 4.30 -4.57 -10.24
C VAL A 227 3.05 -4.80 -11.09
N THR A 228 2.12 -5.63 -10.62
CA THR A 228 0.95 -5.99 -11.43
C THR A 228 0.02 -4.78 -11.66
N PRO A 229 -0.45 -4.06 -10.63
CA PRO A 229 -1.29 -2.87 -10.83
C PRO A 229 -0.61 -1.80 -11.70
N ILE A 230 0.68 -1.53 -11.46
CA ILE A 230 1.41 -0.52 -12.24
C ILE A 230 1.57 -0.94 -13.69
N PHE A 231 1.85 -2.21 -13.95
CA PHE A 231 1.96 -2.72 -15.32
C PHE A 231 0.67 -2.47 -16.11
N TYR A 232 -0.50 -2.80 -15.54
CA TYR A 232 -1.80 -2.51 -16.14
C TYR A 232 -2.06 -1.01 -16.29
N TRP A 233 -1.64 -0.20 -15.31
CA TRP A 233 -1.80 1.25 -15.37
C TRP A 233 -0.97 1.89 -16.51
N VAL A 234 0.28 1.46 -16.68
CA VAL A 234 1.15 1.97 -17.76
C VAL A 234 0.67 1.46 -19.13
N SER A 235 0.24 0.19 -19.22
CA SER A 235 -0.16 -0.47 -20.47
C SER A 235 -1.57 -0.10 -20.97
N ARG A 236 -2.39 0.60 -20.17
CA ARG A 236 -3.77 0.96 -20.55
C ARG A 236 -3.87 1.80 -21.82
N GLY A 237 -4.99 1.68 -22.51
CA GLY A 237 -5.24 2.40 -23.76
C GLY A 237 -4.40 1.87 -24.91
N PHE A 238 -4.24 0.54 -24.99
CA PHE A 238 -3.55 -0.14 -26.07
C PHE A 238 -4.12 0.32 -27.42
N SER A 239 -3.29 0.99 -28.21
CA SER A 239 -3.67 1.49 -29.54
C SER A 239 -3.16 0.52 -30.60
N LYS A 240 -3.92 0.33 -31.68
CA LYS A 240 -3.41 -0.39 -32.87
C LYS A 240 -2.15 0.26 -33.47
N ASN A 241 -1.89 1.53 -33.16
CA ASN A 241 -0.68 2.23 -33.57
C ASN A 241 0.45 2.00 -32.55
N ASN A 242 1.39 1.11 -32.91
CA ASN A 242 2.48 0.66 -32.05
C ASN A 242 3.39 1.81 -31.58
N ASP A 243 3.69 2.77 -32.46
CA ASP A 243 4.61 3.89 -32.13
C ASP A 243 4.03 4.85 -31.10
N ARG A 244 2.73 5.15 -31.21
CA ARG A 244 2.04 6.00 -30.24
C ARG A 244 1.96 5.31 -28.88
N PHE A 245 1.71 4.00 -28.88
CA PHE A 245 1.65 3.20 -27.67
C PHE A 245 2.99 3.23 -26.92
N ILE A 246 4.10 2.91 -27.60
CA ILE A 246 5.45 2.90 -26.99
C ILE A 246 5.80 4.27 -26.40
N LYS A 247 5.49 5.37 -27.12
CA LYS A 247 5.73 6.74 -26.63
C LYS A 247 4.96 7.04 -25.34
N ILE A 248 3.67 6.73 -25.28
CA ILE A 248 2.83 6.97 -24.10
C ILE A 248 3.24 6.07 -22.94
N PHE A 249 3.56 4.81 -23.23
CA PHE A 249 4.06 3.84 -22.25
C PHE A 249 5.33 4.37 -21.55
N ASN A 250 6.35 4.75 -22.33
CA ASN A 250 7.60 5.28 -21.80
C ASN A 250 7.39 6.60 -21.04
N LEU A 251 6.55 7.49 -21.56
CA LEU A 251 6.28 8.77 -20.91
C LEU A 251 5.57 8.58 -19.55
N ARG A 252 4.62 7.65 -19.45
CA ARG A 252 3.97 7.32 -18.17
C ARG A 252 4.96 6.77 -17.16
N PHE A 253 5.89 5.90 -17.59
CA PHE A 253 6.92 5.37 -16.71
C PHE A 253 7.85 6.47 -16.19
N ILE A 254 8.31 7.37 -17.08
CA ILE A 254 9.16 8.51 -16.71
C ILE A 254 8.44 9.43 -15.73
N ILE A 255 7.19 9.82 -16.02
CA ILE A 255 6.44 10.71 -15.14
C ILE A 255 6.14 10.04 -13.81
N LEU A 256 5.81 8.74 -13.79
CA LEU A 256 5.62 8.00 -12.55
C LEU A 256 6.89 7.99 -11.69
N PHE A 257 8.05 7.76 -12.31
CA PHE A 257 9.34 7.85 -11.64
C PHE A 257 9.55 9.25 -11.03
N LEU A 258 9.35 10.32 -11.82
CA LEU A 258 9.45 11.69 -11.34
C LEU A 258 8.47 12.02 -10.20
N CYS A 259 7.25 11.51 -10.24
CA CYS A 259 6.26 11.67 -9.17
C CYS A 259 6.63 10.91 -7.89
N THR A 260 7.43 9.84 -8.00
CA THR A 260 7.87 9.04 -6.85
C THR A 260 9.08 9.66 -6.15
N LEU A 261 9.93 10.39 -6.88
CA LEU A 261 11.17 10.99 -6.37
C LEU A 261 10.99 11.88 -5.12
N PRO A 262 10.03 12.81 -5.05
CA PRO A 262 9.87 13.66 -3.85
C PRO A 262 9.64 12.85 -2.58
N GLY A 263 8.83 11.78 -2.66
CA GLY A 263 8.59 10.88 -1.53
C GLY A 263 9.84 10.12 -1.14
N VAL A 264 10.59 9.60 -2.11
CA VAL A 264 11.86 8.89 -1.88
C VAL A 264 12.87 9.80 -1.20
N VAL A 265 13.06 11.02 -1.70
CA VAL A 265 13.98 12.00 -1.13
C VAL A 265 13.57 12.36 0.30
N MET A 266 12.27 12.58 0.54
CA MET A 266 11.76 12.86 1.88
C MET A 266 12.10 11.74 2.87
N PHE A 267 11.84 10.48 2.53
CA PHE A 267 12.16 9.36 3.43
C PHE A 267 13.66 9.17 3.63
N ILE A 268 14.48 9.34 2.58
CA ILE A 268 15.94 9.31 2.72
C ILE A 268 16.39 10.36 3.72
N LEU A 269 15.88 11.59 3.62
CA LEU A 269 16.24 12.66 4.56
C LEU A 269 15.81 12.33 5.98
N ILE A 270 14.55 11.89 6.17
CA ILE A 270 14.02 11.50 7.49
C ILE A 270 14.90 10.43 8.12
N ASP A 271 15.19 9.35 7.39
CA ASP A 271 16.02 8.25 7.90
C ASP A 271 17.45 8.73 8.17
N SER A 272 18.03 9.53 7.28
CA SER A 272 19.42 10.01 7.43
C SER A 272 19.59 10.92 8.65
N PHE A 273 18.59 11.74 8.97
CA PHE A 273 18.58 12.52 10.21
C PHE A 273 18.34 11.63 11.43
N TYR A 274 17.38 10.72 11.37
CA TYR A 274 17.04 9.85 12.50
C TYR A 274 18.21 8.94 12.92
N PHE A 275 18.94 8.39 11.95
CA PHE A 275 20.12 7.56 12.24
C PHE A 275 21.42 8.38 12.44
N GLU A 276 21.32 9.71 12.50
CA GLU A 276 22.44 10.65 12.70
C GLU A 276 23.58 10.49 11.66
N HIS A 277 23.24 10.14 10.43
CA HIS A 277 24.18 10.13 9.29
C HIS A 277 24.31 11.50 8.63
N ILE A 278 23.38 12.41 8.93
CA ILE A 278 23.50 13.84 8.66
C ILE A 278 23.76 14.55 9.99
N THR A 279 24.98 15.04 10.16
CA THR A 279 25.41 15.89 11.27
C THR A 279 26.05 17.16 10.71
N GLU A 280 26.35 18.14 11.56
CA GLU A 280 26.97 19.42 11.16
C GLU A 280 28.25 19.22 10.31
N ASN A 281 29.00 18.14 10.57
CA ASN A 281 30.31 17.87 9.96
C ASN A 281 30.29 16.77 8.89
N LYS A 282 29.18 16.02 8.72
CA LYS A 282 29.12 14.88 7.80
C LYS A 282 27.71 14.72 7.23
N VAL A 283 27.63 14.68 5.91
CA VAL A 283 26.38 14.36 5.19
C VAL A 283 26.55 13.01 4.51
N ASN A 284 25.94 11.98 5.08
CA ASN A 284 25.82 10.67 4.46
C ASN A 284 24.33 10.31 4.30
N LEU A 285 23.93 9.93 3.10
CA LEU A 285 22.53 9.61 2.82
C LEU A 285 22.26 8.14 3.08
N VAL A 286 21.31 7.88 3.96
CA VAL A 286 20.82 6.54 4.29
C VAL A 286 19.68 6.17 3.34
N ILE A 287 19.90 5.12 2.56
CA ILE A 287 18.88 4.54 1.68
C ILE A 287 18.47 3.18 2.25
N THR A 288 17.52 3.19 3.19
CA THR A 288 17.08 1.98 3.91
C THR A 288 16.61 0.85 2.98
N PRO A 289 15.85 1.09 1.88
CA PRO A 289 15.48 0.00 0.96
C PRO A 289 16.67 -0.65 0.27
N LEU A 290 17.72 0.12 -0.04
CA LEU A 290 18.93 -0.41 -0.68
C LEU A 290 19.75 -1.23 0.33
N ASN A 291 19.85 -0.76 1.57
CA ASN A 291 20.50 -1.49 2.65
C ASN A 291 19.79 -2.81 2.95
N PHE A 292 18.44 -2.80 2.96
CA PHE A 292 17.63 -4.00 3.10
C PHE A 292 17.95 -5.03 2.02
N ILE A 293 18.01 -4.61 0.74
CA ILE A 293 18.34 -5.51 -0.37
C ILE A 293 19.76 -6.07 -0.20
N LYS A 294 20.75 -5.21 0.09
CA LYS A 294 22.14 -5.65 0.31
C LYS A 294 22.25 -6.66 1.45
N TYR A 295 21.56 -6.42 2.56
CA TYR A 295 21.54 -7.30 3.72
C TYR A 295 20.93 -8.67 3.39
N ASN A 296 19.79 -8.68 2.68
CA ASN A 296 19.05 -9.92 2.38
C ASN A 296 19.61 -10.71 1.17
N ILE A 297 20.52 -10.14 0.38
CA ILE A 297 21.22 -10.90 -0.66
C ILE A 297 22.30 -11.82 -0.05
N GLN A 298 22.85 -11.46 1.11
CA GLN A 298 23.93 -12.20 1.77
C GLN A 298 23.37 -13.44 2.51
N PRO A 299 23.72 -14.68 2.09
CA PRO A 299 23.16 -15.89 2.71
C PRO A 299 23.53 -16.08 4.18
N SER A 300 24.69 -15.56 4.60
CA SER A 300 25.14 -15.58 6.00
C SER A 300 24.14 -14.89 6.93
N ASN A 301 23.64 -13.73 6.51
CA ASN A 301 22.69 -12.95 7.30
C ASN A 301 21.34 -13.65 7.37
N LEU A 302 20.91 -14.32 6.29
CA LEU A 302 19.67 -15.10 6.28
C LEU A 302 19.74 -16.30 7.22
N ALA A 303 20.90 -16.93 7.34
CA ALA A 303 21.09 -18.07 8.21
C ALA A 303 20.90 -17.70 9.70
N GLU A 304 21.25 -16.48 10.10
CA GLU A 304 21.04 -15.97 11.46
C GLU A 304 19.55 -15.87 11.84
N HIS A 305 18.68 -15.64 10.85
CA HIS A 305 17.23 -15.50 11.06
C HIS A 305 16.44 -16.79 10.77
N GLY A 306 17.15 -17.86 10.45
CA GLY A 306 16.57 -19.17 10.12
C GLY A 306 16.22 -19.30 8.63
N ILE A 307 16.64 -20.43 8.04
CA ILE A 307 16.31 -20.78 6.66
C ILE A 307 15.04 -21.62 6.68
N HIS A 308 13.97 -21.13 6.07
CA HIS A 308 12.75 -21.91 5.84
C HIS A 308 12.72 -22.52 4.44
N PHE A 309 11.94 -23.58 4.31
CA PHE A 309 11.66 -24.20 3.03
C PHE A 309 11.07 -23.18 2.04
N ARG A 310 11.57 -23.17 0.79
CA ARG A 310 11.18 -22.15 -0.21
C ARG A 310 9.68 -22.14 -0.53
N MET A 311 8.99 -23.27 -0.36
CA MET A 311 7.55 -23.35 -0.61
C MET A 311 6.70 -23.09 0.64
N THR A 312 7.27 -22.76 1.80
CA THR A 312 6.50 -22.46 3.02
C THR A 312 5.42 -21.41 2.74
N HIS A 313 5.74 -20.36 1.98
CA HIS A 313 4.76 -19.34 1.64
C HIS A 313 3.59 -19.88 0.80
N ALA A 314 3.86 -20.79 -0.15
CA ALA A 314 2.83 -21.35 -1.03
C ALA A 314 2.01 -22.46 -0.36
N ILE A 315 2.65 -23.36 0.40
CA ILE A 315 2.02 -24.56 0.94
C ILE A 315 1.46 -24.33 2.35
N ILE A 316 2.10 -23.49 3.16
CA ILE A 316 1.70 -23.27 4.56
C ILE A 316 0.99 -21.92 4.69
N ASN A 317 1.62 -20.82 4.28
CA ASN A 317 1.08 -19.49 4.57
C ASN A 317 -0.18 -19.19 3.75
N MET A 318 -0.24 -19.59 2.47
CA MET A 318 -1.43 -19.34 1.65
C MET A 318 -2.68 -20.04 2.21
N PRO A 319 -2.68 -21.35 2.53
CA PRO A 319 -3.82 -21.99 3.21
C PRO A 319 -4.10 -21.42 4.60
N LEU A 320 -3.08 -21.05 5.37
CA LEU A 320 -3.28 -20.46 6.70
C LEU A 320 -4.02 -19.12 6.63
N LEU A 321 -3.69 -18.27 5.65
CA LEU A 321 -4.26 -16.94 5.51
C LEU A 321 -5.64 -16.96 4.85
N PHE A 322 -5.82 -17.79 3.83
CA PHE A 322 -7.01 -17.73 2.96
C PHE A 322 -7.91 -18.98 3.08
N ASN A 323 -7.49 -19.99 3.82
CA ASN A 323 -8.27 -21.22 4.10
C ASN A 323 -8.84 -21.83 2.80
N ILE A 324 -10.15 -22.10 2.76
CA ILE A 324 -10.83 -22.67 1.57
C ILE A 324 -10.66 -21.82 0.31
N LEU A 325 -10.44 -20.50 0.45
CA LEU A 325 -10.25 -19.61 -0.70
C LEU A 325 -8.97 -19.95 -1.48
N THR A 326 -7.94 -20.52 -0.83
CA THR A 326 -6.73 -20.98 -1.50
C THR A 326 -7.04 -22.12 -2.47
N LEU A 327 -7.85 -23.10 -2.04
CA LEU A 327 -8.25 -24.23 -2.88
C LEU A 327 -9.14 -23.76 -4.04
N LEU A 328 -10.10 -22.87 -3.75
CA LEU A 328 -10.95 -22.29 -4.79
C LEU A 328 -10.14 -21.47 -5.81
N PHE A 329 -9.12 -20.73 -5.37
CA PHE A 329 -8.23 -19.99 -6.25
C PHE A 329 -7.42 -20.94 -7.16
N LEU A 330 -6.82 -21.99 -6.59
CA LEU A 330 -6.09 -23.00 -7.36
C LEU A 330 -6.99 -23.72 -8.38
N GLY A 331 -8.23 -24.05 -8.02
CA GLY A 331 -9.21 -24.65 -8.94
C GLY A 331 -9.68 -23.70 -10.04
N ARG A 332 -9.56 -22.37 -9.83
CA ARG A 332 -9.91 -21.34 -10.83
C ARG A 332 -8.75 -20.91 -11.71
N LEU A 333 -7.51 -21.17 -11.29
CA LEU A 333 -6.36 -21.09 -12.18
C LEU A 333 -6.54 -22.16 -13.25
N GLN A 334 -7.20 -21.79 -14.34
CA GLN A 334 -7.33 -22.64 -15.52
C GLN A 334 -5.93 -22.81 -16.14
N PHE A 335 -5.15 -23.77 -15.64
CA PHE A 335 -3.88 -24.17 -16.26
C PHE A 335 -4.07 -24.64 -17.71
N SER A 336 -5.30 -24.99 -18.11
CA SER A 336 -5.65 -25.39 -19.47
C SER A 336 -5.48 -24.30 -20.52
N SER A 337 -5.47 -23.01 -20.16
CA SER A 337 -5.23 -21.92 -21.11
C SER A 337 -3.75 -21.57 -21.29
N LEU A 338 -2.89 -21.93 -20.33
CA LEU A 338 -1.45 -21.72 -20.37
C LEU A 338 -0.70 -22.82 -21.15
N ILE A 339 -1.28 -24.02 -21.26
CA ILE A 339 -0.69 -25.17 -21.98
C ILE A 339 -1.05 -25.15 -23.50
N LYS A 340 -1.85 -24.19 -23.95
CA LYS A 340 -2.25 -24.02 -25.36
C LYS A 340 -1.50 -22.90 -26.11
N MET A 341 -0.48 -22.28 -25.49
CA MET A 341 0.57 -21.54 -26.19
C MET A 341 1.74 -22.47 -26.44
#